data_AF-A0A2M8B5T4-F1
#
_entry.id   AF-A0A2M8B5T4-F1
#
_cell.length_a   1.000
_cell.length_b   1.000
_cell.length_c   1.000
_cell.angle_alpha   90.00
_cell.angle_beta   90.00
_cell.angle_gamma   90.00
#
_symmetry.space_group_name_H-M   'P 1'
#
loop_
_entity.id
_entity.type
_entity.pdbx_description
1 polymer ?
#
loop_
_entity_poly.entity_id
_entity_poly.type
_entity_poly.pdbx_seq_one_letter_code
_entity_poly.pdbx_strand_id
1 'polypeptide(L)'
;MPYRERLRAYADIARERFEAVRFADFCEEHLANLDEVALDFFGTERARELVREKVAALFPSHEVERFTAHFWGLLAFWRKTEVDRMAMQGEKP
;
A
#
# COMPACT_ATOMS: atom_id res chain seq x y z
N MET A 1 -29.30 21.68 1.06
CA MET A 1 -28.66 20.34 1.04
C MET A 1 -28.05 20.02 2.41
N PRO A 2 -28.55 18.99 3.12
CA PRO A 2 -27.96 18.41 4.32
C PRO A 2 -26.46 18.10 4.16
N TYR A 3 -25.67 18.16 5.24
CA TYR A 3 -24.21 18.01 5.18
C TYR A 3 -23.75 16.69 4.53
N ARG A 4 -24.36 15.56 4.90
CA ARG A 4 -24.05 14.24 4.30
C ARG A 4 -24.31 14.20 2.80
N GLU A 5 -25.35 14.88 2.35
CA GLU A 5 -25.72 14.92 0.93
C GLU A 5 -24.72 15.79 0.13
N ARG A 6 -24.24 16.90 0.72
CA ARG A 6 -23.13 17.67 0.14
C ARG A 6 -21.85 16.84 0.00
N LEU A 7 -21.49 16.06 1.03
CA LEU A 7 -20.31 15.19 0.97
C LEU A 7 -20.40 14.13 -0.13
N ARG A 8 -21.60 13.55 -0.36
CA ARG A 8 -21.82 12.62 -1.48
C ARG A 8 -21.62 13.30 -2.82
N ALA A 9 -22.22 14.48 -3.02
CA ALA A 9 -22.03 15.23 -4.26
C ALA A 9 -20.57 15.57 -4.53
N TYR A 10 -19.79 15.95 -3.51
CA TYR A 10 -18.34 16.14 -3.66
C TYR A 10 -17.60 14.85 -3.99
N ALA A 11 -17.98 13.73 -3.38
CA ALA A 11 -17.40 12.44 -3.69
C ALA A 11 -17.69 12.03 -5.15
N ASP A 12 -18.89 12.30 -5.67
CA ASP A 12 -19.26 12.01 -7.05
C ASP A 12 -18.40 12.82 -8.03
N ILE A 13 -18.23 14.14 -7.78
CA ILE A 13 -17.34 15.00 -8.57
C ILE A 13 -15.90 14.47 -8.53
N ALA A 14 -15.42 14.05 -7.35
CA ALA A 14 -14.08 13.49 -7.22
C ALA A 14 -13.95 12.17 -8.00
N ARG A 15 -14.93 11.27 -7.91
CA ARG A 15 -14.93 9.99 -8.64
C ARG A 15 -14.94 10.18 -10.14
N GLU A 16 -15.71 11.14 -10.65
CA GLU A 16 -15.71 11.51 -12.06
C GLU A 16 -14.34 12.07 -12.48
N ARG A 17 -13.83 13.05 -11.73
CA ARG A 17 -12.58 13.75 -12.09
C ARG A 17 -11.33 12.88 -11.96
N PHE A 18 -11.34 11.92 -11.05
CA PHE A 18 -10.30 10.91 -10.93
C PHE A 18 -10.61 9.64 -11.74
N GLU A 19 -11.69 9.64 -12.53
CA GLU A 19 -12.11 8.55 -13.41
C GLU A 19 -12.09 7.18 -12.69
N ALA A 20 -12.63 7.15 -11.47
CA ALA A 20 -12.43 6.05 -10.53
C ALA A 20 -12.87 4.69 -11.08
N VAL A 21 -13.89 4.65 -11.95
CA VAL A 21 -14.33 3.43 -12.62
C VAL A 21 -13.29 2.93 -13.61
N ARG A 22 -12.84 3.79 -14.53
CA ARG A 22 -11.80 3.44 -15.52
C ARG A 22 -10.49 3.03 -14.84
N PHE A 23 -10.14 3.68 -13.73
CA PHE A 23 -8.97 3.30 -12.94
C PHE A 23 -9.12 1.93 -12.29
N ALA A 24 -10.30 1.60 -11.76
CA ALA A 24 -10.57 0.27 -11.22
C ALA A 24 -10.47 -0.81 -12.30
N ASP A 25 -11.10 -0.59 -13.47
CA ASP A 25 -11.02 -1.51 -14.61
C ASP A 25 -9.57 -1.73 -15.06
N PHE A 26 -8.77 -0.65 -15.12
CA PHE A 26 -7.33 -0.74 -15.44
C PHE A 26 -6.56 -1.58 -14.41
N CYS A 27 -6.84 -1.40 -13.12
CA CYS A 27 -6.20 -2.18 -12.07
C CYS A 27 -6.59 -3.66 -12.16
N GLU A 28 -7.85 -3.97 -12.44
CA GLU A 28 -8.31 -5.35 -12.63
C GLU A 28 -7.67 -5.99 -13.85
N GLU A 29 -7.51 -5.26 -14.96
CA GLU A 29 -6.92 -5.79 -16.19
C GLU A 29 -5.39 -5.95 -16.11
N HIS A 30 -4.69 -4.96 -15.55
CA HIS A 30 -3.23 -4.89 -15.65
C HIS A 30 -2.49 -5.13 -14.33
N LEU A 31 -3.17 -5.08 -13.19
CA LEU A 31 -2.58 -5.18 -11.85
C LEU A 31 -3.18 -6.31 -11.02
N ALA A 32 -3.80 -7.32 -11.66
CA ALA A 32 -4.41 -8.46 -10.98
C ALA A 32 -3.44 -9.22 -10.05
N ASN A 33 -2.15 -9.26 -10.40
CA ASN A 33 -1.09 -9.93 -9.62
C ASN A 33 -0.24 -8.95 -8.79
N LEU A 34 -0.69 -7.71 -8.60
CA LEU A 34 0.10 -6.68 -7.92
C LEU A 34 0.45 -7.07 -6.47
N ASP A 35 -0.46 -7.75 -5.77
CA ASP A 35 -0.24 -8.17 -4.39
C ASP A 35 0.93 -9.16 -4.28
N GLU A 36 1.04 -10.10 -5.23
CA GLU A 36 2.13 -11.07 -5.33
C GLU A 36 3.46 -10.38 -5.63
N VAL A 37 3.46 -9.47 -6.62
CA VAL A 37 4.64 -8.67 -6.98
C VAL A 37 5.12 -7.81 -5.81
N ALA A 38 4.18 -7.21 -5.06
CA ALA A 38 4.50 -6.40 -3.89
C ALA A 38 5.11 -7.27 -2.77
N LEU A 39 4.52 -8.43 -2.47
CA LEU A 39 5.04 -9.36 -1.47
C LEU A 39 6.47 -9.82 -1.75
N ASP A 40 6.76 -10.10 -3.03
CA ASP A 40 8.10 -10.48 -3.49
C ASP A 40 9.08 -9.32 -3.33
N PHE A 41 8.75 -8.15 -3.88
CA PHE A 41 9.63 -6.99 -3.83
C PHE A 41 9.94 -6.54 -2.40
N PHE A 42 8.92 -6.43 -1.55
CA PHE A 42 9.09 -5.98 -0.17
C PHE A 42 9.78 -7.01 0.74
N GLY A 43 10.07 -8.22 0.23
CA GLY A 43 10.95 -9.19 0.87
C GLY A 43 12.43 -9.04 0.52
N THR A 44 12.77 -8.20 -0.45
CA THR A 44 14.15 -8.06 -0.95
C THR A 44 15.00 -7.14 -0.09
N GLU A 45 16.33 -7.33 -0.17
CA GLU A 45 17.27 -6.41 0.47
C GLU A 45 17.20 -5.01 -0.16
N ARG A 46 16.85 -4.90 -1.45
CA ARG A 46 16.65 -3.60 -2.09
C ARG A 46 15.51 -2.81 -1.44
N ALA A 47 14.42 -3.47 -1.07
CA ALA A 47 13.33 -2.80 -0.34
C ALA A 47 13.81 -2.29 1.03
N ARG A 48 14.64 -3.07 1.74
CA ARG A 48 15.23 -2.65 3.01
C ARG A 48 16.17 -1.45 2.86
N GLU A 49 16.98 -1.43 1.82
CA GLU A 49 17.82 -0.28 1.48
C GLU A 49 16.99 0.98 1.23
N LEU A 50 15.89 0.88 0.48
CA LEU A 50 14.99 2.01 0.25
C LEU A 50 14.34 2.52 1.54
N VAL A 51 13.98 1.63 2.47
CA VAL A 51 13.54 2.03 3.81
C VAL A 51 14.64 2.80 4.53
N ARG A 52 15.88 2.31 4.49
CA ARG A 52 17.03 2.99 5.10
C ARG A 52 17.30 4.35 4.48
N GLU A 53 17.28 4.46 3.15
CA GLU A 53 17.44 5.72 2.41
C GLU A 53 16.36 6.73 2.82
N LYS A 54 15.10 6.28 2.91
CA LYS A 54 13.99 7.14 3.32
C LYS A 54 14.12 7.60 4.77
N VAL A 55 14.56 6.73 5.67
CA VAL A 55 14.81 7.06 7.08
C VAL A 55 15.96 8.06 7.19
N ALA A 56 17.07 7.85 6.47
CA ALA A 56 18.20 8.76 6.47
C ALA A 56 17.84 10.17 5.98
N ALA A 57 16.84 10.30 5.11
CA ALA A 57 16.33 11.59 4.64
C ALA A 57 15.47 12.34 5.68
N LEU A 58 14.96 11.66 6.71
CA LEU A 58 13.98 12.19 7.67
C LEU A 58 14.48 12.26 9.11
N PHE A 59 15.48 11.46 9.47
CA PHE A 59 15.95 11.29 10.85
C PHE A 59 17.44 11.62 11.00
N PRO A 60 17.90 12.04 12.20
CA PRO A 60 19.31 12.22 12.51
C PRO A 60 20.13 10.93 12.30
N SER A 61 21.40 11.07 11.92
CA SER A 61 22.29 9.95 11.57
C SER A 61 22.36 8.84 12.63
N HIS A 62 22.38 9.22 13.91
CA HIS A 62 22.47 8.28 15.03
C HIS A 62 21.17 7.48 15.28
N GLU A 63 20.06 7.87 14.65
CA GLU A 63 18.77 7.17 14.78
C GLU A 63 18.42 6.31 13.56
N VAL A 64 19.19 6.43 12.46
CA VAL A 64 18.88 5.80 11.17
C VAL A 64 18.73 4.30 11.30
N GLU A 65 19.68 3.62 11.96
CA GLU A 65 19.63 2.16 12.08
C GLU A 65 18.44 1.70 12.95
N ARG A 66 18.15 2.42 14.04
CA ARG A 66 17.01 2.13 14.92
C ARG A 66 15.69 2.24 14.16
N PHE A 67 15.48 3.33 13.43
CA PHE A 67 14.23 3.55 12.70
C PHE A 67 14.13 2.69 11.44
N THR A 68 15.25 2.40 10.77
CA THR A 68 15.29 1.43 9.67
C THR A 68 14.81 0.07 10.16
N ALA A 69 15.33 -0.41 11.30
CA ALA A 69 14.89 -1.67 11.89
C ALA A 69 13.40 -1.65 12.29
N HIS A 70 12.92 -0.54 12.85
CA HIS A 70 11.51 -0.38 13.22
C HIS A 70 10.58 -0.47 11.99
N PHE A 71 10.81 0.34 10.96
CA PHE A 71 9.98 0.34 9.76
C PHE A 71 10.11 -0.95 8.95
N TRP A 72 11.29 -1.55 8.92
CA TRP A 72 11.48 -2.88 8.33
C TRP A 72 10.67 -3.95 9.05
N GLY A 73 10.62 -3.90 10.39
CA GLY A 73 9.76 -4.79 11.18
C GLY A 73 8.27 -4.61 10.87
N LEU A 74 7.80 -3.38 10.71
CA LEU A 74 6.41 -3.10 10.30
C LEU A 74 6.10 -3.65 8.90
N LEU A 75 7.03 -3.50 7.95
CA LEU A 75 6.90 -4.05 6.60
C LEU A 75 6.86 -5.59 6.63
N ALA A 76 7.74 -6.23 7.41
CA ALA A 76 7.75 -7.68 7.58
C ALA A 76 6.45 -8.19 8.22
N PHE A 77 5.91 -7.45 9.20
CA PHE A 77 4.60 -7.76 9.78
C PHE A 77 3.47 -7.63 8.76
N TRP A 78 3.45 -6.54 7.99
CA TRP A 78 2.47 -6.36 6.91
C TRP A 78 2.53 -7.52 5.91
N ARG A 79 3.72 -7.92 5.44
CA ARG A 79 3.88 -9.05 4.52
C ARG A 79 3.26 -10.34 5.06
N LYS A 80 3.44 -10.61 6.36
CA LYS A 80 2.80 -11.76 7.01
C LYS A 80 1.27 -11.66 6.94
N THR A 81 0.71 -10.52 7.38
CA THR A 81 -0.75 -10.33 7.35
C THR A 81 -1.33 -10.36 5.94
N GLU A 82 -0.53 -9.98 4.96
CA GLU A 82 -0.92 -9.95 3.55
C GLU A 82 -0.96 -11.34 2.94
N VAL A 83 0.02 -12.19 3.25
CA VAL A 83 -0.03 -13.62 2.92
C VAL A 83 -1.28 -14.27 3.52
N ASP A 84 -1.58 -13.97 4.80
CA ASP A 84 -2.78 -14.49 5.47
C ASP A 84 -4.07 -14.00 4.77
N ARG A 85 -4.13 -12.71 4.37
CA ARG A 85 -5.26 -12.12 3.62
C ARG A 85 -5.48 -12.83 2.28
N MET A 86 -4.41 -13.04 1.51
CA MET A 86 -4.49 -13.67 0.20
C MET A 86 -4.89 -15.14 0.29
N ALA A 87 -4.41 -15.87 1.31
CA ALA A 87 -4.83 -17.24 1.56
C ALA A 87 -6.34 -17.33 1.81
N MET A 88 -6.90 -16.40 2.59
CA MET A 88 -8.35 -16.33 2.84
C MET A 88 -9.17 -15.91 1.60
N GLN A 89 -8.58 -15.19 0.64
CA GLN A 89 -9.26 -14.79 -0.60
C GLN A 89 -9.30 -15.91 -1.65
N GLY A 90 -8.30 -16.78 -1.65
CA GLY A 90 -8.27 -17.99 -2.48
C GLY A 90 -9.22 -19.10 -2.00
N GLU A 91 -9.76 -19.00 -0.79
CA GLU A 91 -10.68 -19.96 -0.16
C GLU A 91 -12.17 -19.62 -0.41
N LYS A 92 -12.45 -18.81 -1.44
CA LYS A 92 -13.82 -18.51 -1.86
C LYS A 92 -14.46 -19.79 -2.44
N PRO A 93 -15.67 -20.20 -2.00
CA PRO A 93 -16.32 -21.44 -2.43
C PRO A 93 -16.63 -21.49 -3.93
#